data_AF-A0A387K1Y5-F1
#
_entry.id   AF-A0A387K1Y5-F1
#
_cell.length_a   1.000
_cell.length_b   1.000
_cell.length_c   1.000
_cell.angle_alpha   90.00
_cell.angle_beta   90.00
_cell.angle_gamma   90.00
#
_symmetry.space_group_name_H-M   'P 1'
#
loop_
_entity.id
_entity.type
_entity.pdbx_description
1 polymer ?
#
loop_
_entity_poly.entity_id
_entity_poly.type
_entity_poly.pdbx_seq_one_letter_code
_entity_poly.pdbx_strand_id
1 'polypeptide(L)'
;MKWRYSLRWKLPHRPCPGPRELISVVVEAGQAAPEEVMSRWVAGSGYAVCVDFHGQKQIQRWSDERKAAVRRRNMQARIHRVAPLFADELIERELAARPEYFNGKSAR
;
A
#
# COMPACT_ATOMS: atom_id res chain seq x y z
N MET A 1 15.79 15.09 6.64
CA MET A 1 14.64 14.28 6.16
C MET A 1 13.38 15.10 6.41
N LYS A 2 12.41 15.12 5.50
CA LYS A 2 11.18 15.90 5.70
C LYS A 2 10.00 15.00 6.01
N TRP A 3 9.14 15.44 6.92
CA TRP A 3 7.87 14.79 7.23
C TRP A 3 6.74 15.65 6.70
N ARG A 4 5.63 15.03 6.29
CA ARG A 4 4.43 15.74 5.85
C ARG A 4 3.31 15.47 6.82
N TYR A 5 2.89 16.48 7.56
CA TYR A 5 1.66 16.44 8.33
C TYR A 5 0.49 16.86 7.45
N SER A 6 -0.62 16.16 7.58
CA SER A 6 -1.80 16.39 6.75
C SER A 6 -3.07 16.07 7.52
N LEU A 7 -4.14 16.81 7.27
CA LEU A 7 -5.46 16.54 7.83
C LEU A 7 -6.33 15.91 6.74
N ARG A 8 -6.58 14.60 6.86
CA ARG A 8 -7.21 13.79 5.80
C ARG A 8 -8.51 13.12 6.27
N TRP A 9 -9.48 12.98 5.38
CA TRP A 9 -10.71 12.21 5.64
C TRP A 9 -10.37 10.73 5.82
N LYS A 10 -10.82 10.13 6.93
CA LYS A 10 -10.50 8.73 7.28
C LYS A 10 -11.70 7.86 7.62
N LEU A 11 -12.92 8.30 7.30
CA LEU A 11 -14.12 7.48 7.45
C LEU A 11 -14.51 6.88 6.09
N PRO A 12 -14.04 5.67 5.73
CA PRO A 12 -14.32 5.08 4.42
C PRO A 12 -15.80 4.71 4.22
N HIS A 13 -16.53 4.49 5.31
CA HIS A 13 -17.94 4.08 5.30
C HIS A 13 -18.91 5.27 5.21
N ARG A 14 -18.42 6.51 5.16
CA ARG A 14 -19.25 7.71 5.02
C ARG A 14 -18.77 8.56 3.83
N PRO A 15 -19.69 9.21 3.11
CA PRO A 15 -19.31 10.17 2.09
C PRO A 15 -18.52 11.31 2.74
N CYS A 16 -17.46 11.74 2.07
CA CYS A 16 -16.64 12.85 2.53
C CYS A 16 -17.43 14.16 2.36
N PRO A 17 -17.63 14.96 3.42
CA PRO A 17 -18.44 16.17 3.36
C PRO A 17 -17.78 17.32 2.59
N GLY A 18 -16.49 17.19 2.26
CA GLY A 18 -15.72 18.19 1.52
C GLY A 18 -14.47 17.60 0.87
N PRO A 19 -13.35 18.36 0.82
CA PRO A 19 -12.08 17.84 0.33
C PRO A 19 -11.59 16.65 1.16
N ARG A 20 -10.91 15.69 0.52
CA ARG A 20 -10.29 14.54 1.23
C ARG A 20 -9.05 14.93 2.03
N GLU A 21 -8.38 16.03 1.67
CA GLU A 21 -7.24 16.60 2.37
C GLU A 21 -7.52 18.09 2.59
N LEU A 22 -7.55 18.54 3.84
CA LEU A 22 -7.88 19.93 4.21
C LEU A 22 -6.64 20.82 4.30
N ILE A 23 -5.53 20.25 4.75
CA ILE A 23 -4.24 20.93 4.84
C ILE A 23 -3.12 19.89 4.74
N SER A 24 -2.00 20.28 4.15
CA SER A 24 -0.74 19.53 4.17
C SER A 24 0.41 20.51 4.40
N VAL A 25 1.24 20.23 5.42
CA VAL A 25 2.41 21.02 5.81
C VAL A 25 3.62 20.09 5.86
N VAL A 26 4.74 20.55 5.29
CA VAL A 26 6.00 19.82 5.32
C VAL A 26 6.90 20.43 6.38
N VAL A 27 7.42 19.59 7.28
CA VAL A 27 8.31 19.96 8.38
C VAL A 27 9.61 19.18 8.34
N GLU A 28 10.59 19.64 9.10
CA GLU A 28 11.80 18.86 9.35
C GLU A 28 11.49 17.64 10.21
N ALA A 29 12.19 16.54 9.95
CA ALA A 29 12.00 15.29 10.66
C ALA A 29 12.20 15.46 12.18
N GLY A 30 11.32 14.85 12.97
CA GLY A 30 11.35 14.93 14.43
C GLY A 30 10.55 16.10 15.02
N GLN A 31 10.07 17.03 14.19
CA GLN A 31 9.20 18.11 14.68
C GLN A 31 7.80 17.61 15.01
N ALA A 32 7.17 18.25 16.00
CA ALA A 32 5.79 18.00 16.39
C ALA A 32 4.80 18.40 15.28
N ALA A 33 3.54 17.99 15.44
CA ALA A 33 2.49 18.38 14.51
C ALA A 33 2.36 19.92 14.45
N PRO A 34 2.41 20.53 13.25
CA PRO A 34 2.31 21.98 13.08
C PRO A 34 0.98 22.53 13.61
N GLU A 35 1.03 23.74 14.15
CA GLU A 35 -0.16 24.43 14.68
C GLU A 35 -1.22 24.66 13.60
N GLU A 36 -0.82 24.87 12.34
CA GLU A 36 -1.73 25.04 11.21
C GLU A 36 -2.56 23.78 10.94
N VAL A 37 -2.01 22.60 11.26
CA VAL A 37 -2.72 21.32 11.14
C VAL A 37 -3.59 21.08 12.37
N MET A 38 -3.06 21.35 13.56
CA MET A 38 -3.77 21.11 14.82
C MET A 38 -4.95 22.06 15.04
N SER A 39 -4.81 23.33 14.65
CA SER A 39 -5.88 24.35 14.74
C SER A 39 -7.09 24.03 13.85
N ARG A 40 -6.88 23.29 12.76
CA ARG A 40 -7.96 22.82 11.86
C ARG A 40 -8.55 21.48 12.26
N TRP A 41 -7.92 20.77 13.20
CA TRP A 41 -8.41 19.48 13.64
C TRP A 41 -9.58 19.66 14.60
N VAL A 42 -10.69 18.98 14.31
CA VAL A 42 -11.91 19.00 15.12
C VAL A 42 -12.26 17.56 15.49
N ALA A 43 -12.43 17.30 16.79
CA ALA A 43 -12.83 16.00 17.30
C ALA A 43 -14.18 15.56 16.71
N GLY A 44 -14.28 14.30 16.29
CA GLY A 44 -15.51 13.76 15.70
C GLY A 44 -15.81 14.20 14.26
N SER A 45 -15.01 15.09 13.66
CA SER A 45 -15.21 15.57 12.28
C SER A 45 -15.02 14.50 11.20
N GLY A 46 -14.41 13.35 11.53
CA GLY A 46 -14.04 12.31 10.56
C GLY A 46 -12.73 12.56 9.82
N TYR A 47 -12.11 13.73 10.03
CA TYR A 47 -10.76 14.04 9.58
C TYR A 47 -9.73 13.65 10.66
N ALA A 48 -8.61 13.06 10.24
CA ALA A 48 -7.52 12.66 11.12
C ALA A 48 -6.21 13.31 10.70
N VAL A 49 -5.38 13.64 11.68
CA VAL A 49 -4.00 14.07 11.46
C VAL A 49 -3.17 12.85 11.06
N CYS A 50 -2.49 12.93 9.93
CA CYS A 50 -1.64 11.87 9.39
C CYS A 50 -0.25 12.43 9.09
N VAL A 51 0.78 11.67 9.48
CA VAL A 51 2.18 11.97 9.17
C VAL A 51 2.66 11.00 8.07
N ASP A 52 3.19 11.55 6.98
CA ASP A 52 3.92 10.77 5.98
C ASP A 52 5.42 11.05 6.09
N PHE A 53 6.20 9.98 6.03
CA PHE A 53 7.65 10.06 5.99
C PHE A 53 8.09 10.10 4.53
N HIS A 54 8.55 11.26 4.06
CA HIS A 54 9.13 11.35 2.73
C HIS A 54 10.55 10.77 2.78
N GLY A 55 10.65 9.47 2.54
CA GLY A 55 11.94 8.86 2.23
C GLY A 55 12.47 9.39 0.91
N GLN A 56 13.74 9.80 0.86
CA GLN A 56 14.42 10.14 -0.40
C GLN A 56 14.60 8.91 -1.31
N LYS A 57 14.33 7.71 -0.79
CA LYS A 57 14.50 6.48 -1.53
C LYS A 57 13.40 6.35 -2.57
N GLN A 58 13.78 6.45 -3.84
CA GLN A 58 12.90 6.16 -4.96
C GLN A 58 12.25 4.79 -4.74
N ILE A 59 10.92 4.72 -4.95
CA ILE A 59 10.18 3.46 -4.84
C ILE A 59 10.79 2.47 -5.82
N GLN A 60 11.51 1.47 -5.31
CA GLN A 60 12.06 0.40 -6.12
C GLN A 60 10.93 -0.51 -6.58
N ARG A 61 10.46 -0.29 -7.80
CA ARG A 61 9.53 -1.18 -8.47
C ARG A 61 10.27 -2.45 -8.87
N TRP A 62 9.68 -3.60 -8.59
CA TRP A 62 10.20 -4.86 -9.12
C TRP A 62 10.05 -4.89 -10.63
N SER A 63 11.06 -5.45 -11.30
CA SER A 63 10.92 -5.88 -12.69
C SER A 63 9.82 -6.94 -12.79
N ASP A 64 9.26 -7.11 -13.98
CA ASP A 64 8.19 -8.07 -14.20
C ASP A 64 8.70 -9.51 -13.96
N GLU A 65 9.96 -9.80 -14.29
CA GLU A 65 10.60 -11.10 -14.03
C GLU A 65 10.74 -11.36 -12.54
N ARG A 66 11.21 -10.37 -11.76
CA ARG A 66 11.34 -10.50 -10.31
C ARG A 66 9.98 -10.69 -9.66
N LYS A 67 8.96 -9.97 -10.13
CA LYS A 67 7.58 -10.11 -9.67
C LYS A 67 6.99 -11.48 -10.01
N ALA A 68 7.22 -11.97 -11.22
CA ALA A 68 6.83 -13.31 -11.67
C ALA A 68 7.46 -14.39 -10.77
N ALA A 69 8.78 -14.32 -10.56
CA ALA A 69 9.53 -15.28 -9.74
C ALA A 69 8.99 -15.34 -8.31
N VAL A 70 8.76 -14.17 -7.67
CA VAL A 70 8.21 -14.13 -6.31
C VAL A 70 6.78 -14.67 -6.25
N ARG A 71 5.92 -14.32 -7.23
CA ARG A 71 4.54 -14.84 -7.30
C ARG A 71 4.52 -16.36 -7.41
N ARG A 72 5.35 -16.94 -8.28
CA ARG A 72 5.47 -18.39 -8.45
C ARG A 72 5.98 -19.06 -7.18
N ARG A 73 7.07 -18.54 -6.59
CA ARG A 73 7.63 -19.06 -5.33
C ARG A 73 6.60 -19.07 -4.19
N ASN A 74 5.87 -17.97 -4.02
CA ASN A 74 4.88 -17.85 -2.95
C ASN A 74 3.68 -18.79 -3.17
N MET A 75 3.24 -18.94 -4.43
CA MET A 75 2.18 -19.88 -4.78
C MET A 75 2.61 -21.32 -4.51
N GLN A 76 3.79 -21.73 -4.98
CA GLN A 76 4.34 -23.08 -4.74
C GLN A 76 4.48 -23.36 -3.26
N ALA A 77 5.10 -22.45 -2.49
CA ALA A 77 5.24 -22.60 -1.04
C ALA A 77 3.89 -22.73 -0.31
N ARG A 78 2.87 -21.99 -0.75
CA ARG A 78 1.52 -22.10 -0.20
C ARG A 78 0.88 -23.44 -0.53
N ILE A 79 1.01 -23.92 -1.77
CA ILE A 79 0.43 -25.19 -2.20
C ILE A 79 1.11 -26.37 -1.52
N HIS A 80 2.45 -26.42 -1.49
CA HIS A 80 3.18 -27.48 -0.78
C HIS A 80 2.83 -27.55 0.70
N ARG A 81 2.51 -26.40 1.33
CA ARG A 81 2.08 -26.37 2.73
C ARG A 81 0.66 -26.88 2.94
N VAL A 82 -0.27 -26.61 2.02
CA VAL A 82 -1.70 -26.90 2.20
C VAL A 82 -2.09 -28.26 1.62
N ALA A 83 -1.51 -28.65 0.49
CA ALA A 83 -1.85 -29.85 -0.26
C ALA A 83 -0.57 -30.50 -0.87
N PRO A 84 0.36 -31.02 -0.04
CA PRO A 84 1.64 -31.53 -0.51
C PRO A 84 1.51 -32.70 -1.50
N LEU A 85 0.51 -33.58 -1.30
CA LEU A 85 0.31 -34.76 -2.16
C LEU A 85 -0.16 -34.42 -3.58
N PHE A 86 -0.80 -33.27 -3.76
CA PHE A 86 -1.32 -32.80 -5.05
C PHE A 86 -0.57 -31.55 -5.54
N ALA A 87 0.62 -31.29 -5.00
CA ALA A 87 1.27 -30.01 -5.20
C ALA A 87 1.55 -29.74 -6.68
N ASP A 88 2.10 -30.71 -7.39
CA ASP A 88 2.50 -30.55 -8.79
C ASP A 88 1.29 -30.27 -9.69
N GLU A 89 0.21 -31.06 -9.57
CA GLU A 89 -1.02 -30.88 -10.33
C GLU A 89 -1.67 -29.52 -10.06
N LEU A 90 -1.73 -29.11 -8.79
CA LEU A 90 -2.33 -27.83 -8.39
C LEU A 90 -1.48 -26.64 -8.84
N ILE A 91 -0.16 -26.77 -8.84
CA ILE A 91 0.78 -25.76 -9.35
C ILE A 91 0.56 -25.57 -10.85
N GLU A 92 0.55 -26.65 -11.63
CA GLU A 92 0.35 -26.59 -13.08
C GLU A 92 -0.99 -25.97 -13.44
N ARG A 93 -2.06 -26.40 -12.76
CA ARG A 93 -3.40 -25.86 -12.97
C ARG A 93 -3.49 -24.36 -12.68
N GLU A 94 -2.90 -23.91 -11.58
CA GLU A 94 -2.91 -22.49 -11.19
C GLU A 94 -2.08 -21.62 -12.16
N LEU A 95 -0.95 -22.14 -12.65
CA LEU A 95 -0.14 -21.48 -13.67
C LEU A 95 -0.91 -21.35 -15.00
N ALA A 96 -1.63 -22.40 -15.41
CA ALA A 96 -2.45 -22.41 -16.62
C ALA A 96 -3.69 -21.51 -16.51
N ALA A 97 -4.32 -21.45 -15.32
CA ALA A 97 -5.52 -20.64 -15.10
C ALA A 97 -5.24 -19.12 -15.12
N ARG A 98 -4.04 -18.69 -14.69
CA ARG A 98 -3.71 -17.27 -14.52
C ARG A 98 -2.32 -16.89 -15.08
N PRO A 99 -2.06 -17.16 -16.36
CA PRO A 99 -0.73 -17.02 -16.94
C PRO A 99 -0.21 -15.58 -16.87
N GLU A 100 -1.07 -14.57 -17.10
CA GLU A 100 -0.65 -13.17 -17.06
C GLU A 100 -0.16 -12.72 -15.68
N TYR A 101 -0.83 -13.19 -14.63
CA TYR A 101 -0.46 -12.88 -13.25
C TYR A 101 0.91 -13.50 -12.92
N PHE A 102 1.12 -14.78 -13.26
CA PHE A 102 2.39 -15.48 -12.96
C PHE A 102 3.52 -15.18 -13.94
N ASN A 103 3.24 -14.52 -15.06
CA ASN A 103 4.23 -13.93 -15.97
C ASN A 103 4.66 -12.52 -15.54
N GLY A 104 4.13 -12.02 -14.42
CA GLY A 104 4.58 -10.76 -13.84
C GLY A 104 4.06 -9.51 -14.53
N LYS A 105 3.24 -9.65 -15.59
CA LYS A 105 2.65 -8.51 -16.30
C LYS A 105 1.92 -7.61 -15.30
N SER A 106 2.28 -6.34 -15.30
CA SER A 106 1.45 -5.30 -14.71
C SER A 106 0.75 -4.57 -15.83
N ALA A 107 -0.58 -4.54 -15.81
CA ALA A 107 -1.32 -3.57 -16.61
C ALA A 107 -0.76 -2.20 -16.21
N ARG A 108 -0.02 -1.58 -17.13
CA ARG A 108 0.58 -0.26 -16.95
C ARG A 108 -0.44 0.80 -17.30
#